data_AF-H2B3N3-F1
#
_entry.id   AF-H2B3N3-F1
#
_cell.length_a   1.000
_cell.length_b   1.000
_cell.length_c   1.000
_cell.angle_alpha   90.00
_cell.angle_beta   90.00
_cell.angle_gamma   90.00
#
_symmetry.space_group_name_H-M   'P 1'
#
loop_
_entity.id
_entity.type
_entity.pdbx_description
1 polymer ?
#
loop_
_entity_poly.entity_id
_entity_poly.type
_entity_poly.pdbx_seq_one_letter_code
_entity_poly.pdbx_strand_id
1 'polypeptide(L)'
;DIGDIVRGKDLYRGYDDEEKKQRDQLESKLKEIFGDIYNELTKKKGKNVEALKDRYKKDGDNFFQLREDWWYANRQQVWKAITCKAPEEDHYFKPAQNRTREFTDGQCGHKQANVPTYLDYVPQHLR
;
A
#
# COMPACT_ATOMS: atom_id res chain seq x y z
N ASP A 1 -4.74 -6.67 -2.20
CA ASP A 1 -4.15 -6.53 -3.55
C ASP A 1 -3.67 -5.13 -3.90
N ILE A 2 -4.47 -4.06 -3.72
CA ILE A 2 -4.03 -2.67 -4.02
C ILE A 2 -2.64 -2.36 -3.43
N GLY A 3 -2.41 -2.74 -2.17
CA GLY A 3 -1.09 -2.57 -1.54
C GLY A 3 0.04 -3.30 -2.25
N ASP A 4 -0.21 -4.51 -2.78
CA ASP A 4 0.81 -5.25 -3.54
C ASP A 4 1.08 -4.61 -4.90
N ILE A 5 0.06 -4.07 -5.57
CA ILE A 5 0.24 -3.33 -6.82
C ILE A 5 1.12 -2.11 -6.58
N VAL A 6 0.77 -1.28 -5.59
CA VAL A 6 1.56 -0.08 -5.24
C VAL A 6 2.99 -0.44 -4.87
N ARG A 7 3.20 -1.56 -4.18
CA ARG A 7 4.53 -2.01 -3.73
C ARG A 7 5.32 -2.82 -4.75
N GLY A 8 4.76 -3.09 -5.93
CA GLY A 8 5.40 -3.93 -6.95
C GLY A 8 5.53 -5.40 -6.54
N LYS A 9 4.64 -5.90 -5.67
CA LYS A 9 4.58 -7.28 -5.17
C LYS A 9 3.42 -8.10 -5.75
N ASP A 10 2.59 -7.49 -6.58
CA ASP A 10 1.45 -8.16 -7.19
C ASP A 10 1.92 -9.23 -8.20
N LEU A 11 1.48 -10.47 -8.00
CA LEU A 11 1.87 -11.65 -8.77
C LEU A 11 1.09 -11.82 -10.06
N TYR A 12 -0.03 -11.11 -10.20
CA TYR A 12 -0.84 -11.20 -11.39
C TYR A 12 -0.12 -10.56 -12.59
N ARG A 13 -0.03 -11.28 -13.70
CA ARG A 13 0.69 -10.84 -14.92
C ARG A 13 -0.23 -10.56 -16.11
N GLY A 14 -1.55 -10.65 -15.92
CA GLY A 14 -2.52 -10.59 -17.01
C GLY A 14 -2.73 -11.94 -17.69
N TYR A 15 -3.97 -12.20 -18.09
CA TYR A 15 -4.40 -13.42 -18.75
C TYR A 15 -4.10 -13.39 -20.25
N ASP A 16 -4.37 -12.26 -20.90
CA ASP A 16 -4.15 -12.04 -22.33
C ASP A 16 -3.16 -10.90 -22.60
N ASP A 17 -2.89 -10.65 -23.88
CA ASP A 17 -1.92 -9.64 -24.31
C ASP A 17 -2.40 -8.20 -24.09
N GLU A 18 -3.71 -7.97 -24.03
CA GLU A 18 -4.25 -6.63 -23.75
C GLU A 18 -4.03 -6.28 -22.27
N GLU A 19 -4.37 -7.21 -21.38
CA GLU A 19 -4.22 -7.04 -19.95
C GLU A 19 -2.75 -6.96 -19.53
N LYS A 20 -1.87 -7.77 -20.13
CA LYS A 20 -0.42 -7.65 -19.94
C LYS A 20 0.08 -6.24 -20.25
N LYS A 21 -0.32 -5.67 -21.40
CA LYS A 21 0.06 -4.31 -21.80
C LYS A 21 -0.46 -3.26 -20.82
N GLN A 22 -1.70 -3.39 -20.35
CA GLN A 22 -2.27 -2.45 -19.36
C GLN A 22 -1.49 -2.50 -18.04
N ARG A 23 -1.06 -3.69 -17.62
CA ARG A 23 -0.28 -3.88 -16.40
C ARG A 23 1.14 -3.34 -16.53
N ASP A 24 1.79 -3.54 -17.67
CA ASP A 24 3.09 -2.95 -17.96
C ASP A 24 3.01 -1.41 -17.97
N GLN A 25 1.95 -0.85 -18.54
CA GLN A 25 1.70 0.60 -18.50
C GLN A 25 1.47 1.12 -17.07
N LEU A 26 0.70 0.38 -16.25
CA LEU A 26 0.47 0.74 -14.85
C LEU A 26 1.78 0.74 -14.05
N GLU A 27 2.57 -0.33 -14.17
CA GLU A 27 3.85 -0.44 -13.46
C GLU A 27 4.84 0.63 -13.93
N SER A 28 4.88 0.94 -15.23
CA SER A 28 5.70 2.04 -15.76
C SER A 28 5.32 3.39 -15.15
N LYS A 29 4.02 3.69 -15.04
CA LYS A 29 3.54 4.93 -14.42
C LYS A 29 3.86 4.99 -12.92
N LEU A 30 3.76 3.86 -12.22
CA LEU A 30 4.16 3.78 -10.81
C LEU A 30 5.65 4.05 -10.65
N LYS A 31 6.52 3.49 -11.51
CA LYS A 31 7.96 3.79 -11.49
C LYS A 31 8.26 5.26 -11.74
N GLU A 32 7.59 5.88 -12.69
CA GLU A 32 7.71 7.32 -12.97
C GLU A 32 7.32 8.16 -11.75
N ILE A 33 6.15 7.91 -11.17
CA ILE A 33 5.67 8.63 -9.97
C ILE A 33 6.63 8.46 -8.79
N PHE A 34 7.10 7.25 -8.52
CA PHE A 34 8.03 7.01 -7.42
C PHE A 34 9.44 7.56 -7.69
N GLY A 35 9.86 7.63 -8.95
CA GLY A 35 11.07 8.33 -9.36
C GLY A 35 10.97 9.83 -9.09
N ASP A 36 9.83 10.45 -9.39
CA ASP A 36 9.58 11.87 -9.08
C ASP A 36 9.52 12.11 -7.57
N ILE A 37 8.87 11.24 -6.81
CA ILE A 37 8.85 11.31 -5.33
C ILE A 37 10.28 11.22 -4.79
N TYR A 38 11.08 10.25 -5.25
CA TYR A 38 12.48 10.10 -4.83
C TYR A 38 13.31 11.35 -5.17
N ASN A 39 13.13 11.89 -6.38
CA ASN A 39 13.80 13.11 -6.81
C ASN A 39 13.43 14.30 -5.91
N GLU A 40 12.15 14.51 -5.60
CA GLU A 40 11.72 15.59 -4.72
C GLU A 40 12.23 15.44 -3.28
N LEU A 41 12.23 14.20 -2.76
CA LEU A 41 12.77 13.87 -1.43
C LEU A 41 14.28 14.13 -1.33
N THR A 42 15.02 13.93 -2.42
CA THR A 42 16.48 14.04 -2.45
C THR A 42 17.02 15.37 -3.00
N LYS A 43 16.17 16.18 -3.66
CA LYS A 43 16.50 17.52 -4.15
C LYS A 43 16.31 18.61 -3.09
N LYS A 44 15.31 18.48 -2.21
CA LYS A 44 15.09 19.49 -1.16
C LYS A 44 16.29 19.53 -0.22
N LYS A 45 16.83 20.73 0.05
CA LYS A 45 17.86 20.99 1.09
C LYS A 45 17.27 20.81 2.51
N GLY A 46 16.71 19.65 2.79
CA GLY A 46 16.21 19.27 4.10
C GLY A 46 17.31 18.64 4.95
N LYS A 47 17.09 18.59 6.26
CA LYS A 47 17.87 17.71 7.13
C LYS A 47 17.60 16.26 6.69
N ASN A 48 18.65 15.45 6.51
CA ASN A 48 18.61 14.01 6.20
C ASN A 48 18.59 13.59 4.71
N VAL A 49 18.93 14.46 3.75
CA VAL A 49 19.02 14.08 2.32
C VAL A 49 19.95 12.89 2.10
N GLU A 50 21.13 12.91 2.71
CA GLU A 50 22.13 11.84 2.63
C GLU A 50 21.55 10.53 3.19
N ALA A 51 20.88 10.59 4.34
CA ALA A 51 20.25 9.41 4.94
C ALA A 51 19.10 8.86 4.07
N LEU A 52 18.33 9.71 3.39
CA LEU A 52 17.28 9.29 2.46
C LEU A 52 17.86 8.63 1.21
N LYS A 53 18.92 9.22 0.64
CA LYS A 53 19.66 8.62 -0.49
C LYS A 53 20.22 7.26 -0.09
N ASP A 54 20.83 7.15 1.08
CA ASP A 54 21.39 5.88 1.57
C ASP A 54 20.32 4.83 1.85
N ARG A 55 19.18 5.22 2.43
CA ARG A 55 18.03 4.33 2.67
C ARG A 55 17.52 3.72 1.37
N TYR A 56 17.32 4.52 0.33
CA TYR A 56 16.73 4.06 -0.93
C TYR A 56 17.75 3.73 -2.03
N LYS A 57 19.06 3.78 -1.73
CA LYS A 57 20.14 3.57 -2.72
C LYS A 57 20.04 2.25 -3.48
N LYS A 58 19.52 1.20 -2.83
CA LYS A 58 19.44 -0.17 -3.38
C LYS A 58 18.18 -0.43 -4.21
N ASP A 59 17.26 0.52 -4.27
CA ASP A 59 15.97 0.30 -4.92
C ASP A 59 16.07 0.24 -6.46
N GLY A 60 17.12 0.83 -7.04
CA GLY A 60 17.22 1.04 -8.48
C GLY A 60 15.98 1.76 -9.03
N ASP A 61 15.58 1.43 -10.25
CA ASP A 61 14.42 2.05 -10.91
C ASP A 61 13.07 1.52 -10.42
N ASN A 62 13.06 0.59 -9.46
CA ASN A 62 11.83 -0.01 -8.95
C ASN A 62 11.30 0.66 -7.68
N PHE A 63 12.16 1.35 -6.92
CA PHE A 63 11.75 2.08 -5.71
C PHE A 63 11.06 1.20 -4.65
N PHE A 64 11.44 -0.07 -4.54
CA PHE A 64 10.72 -1.04 -3.69
C PHE A 64 10.66 -0.62 -2.21
N GLN A 65 11.76 -0.20 -1.60
CA GLN A 65 11.76 0.23 -0.21
C GLN A 65 11.01 1.56 -0.04
N LEU A 66 11.13 2.49 -0.99
CA LEU A 66 10.33 3.72 -0.98
C LEU A 66 8.83 3.45 -1.11
N ARG A 67 8.43 2.51 -1.97
CA ARG A 67 7.03 2.09 -2.14
C ARG A 67 6.47 1.43 -0.88
N GLU A 68 7.24 0.60 -0.20
CA GLU A 68 6.88 0.00 1.10
C GLU A 68 6.66 1.07 2.18
N ASP A 69 7.60 2.01 2.31
CA ASP A 69 7.50 3.11 3.28
C ASP A 69 6.30 4.02 2.97
N TRP A 70 6.05 4.30 1.68
CA TRP A 70 4.90 5.07 1.24
C TRP A 70 3.59 4.36 1.58
N TRP A 71 3.49 3.06 1.34
CA TRP A 71 2.31 2.29 1.70
C TRP A 71 2.07 2.32 3.21
N TYR A 72 3.12 2.07 4.01
CA TYR A 72 3.03 2.15 5.47
C TYR A 72 2.52 3.51 5.96
N ALA A 73 3.02 4.61 5.38
CA ALA A 73 2.63 5.97 5.75
C ALA A 73 1.19 6.34 5.32
N ASN A 74 0.67 5.73 4.25
CA ASN A 74 -0.60 6.14 3.63
C ASN A 74 -1.74 5.11 3.73
N ARG A 75 -1.48 3.88 4.16
CA ARG A 75 -2.48 2.79 4.21
C ARG A 75 -3.75 3.14 4.98
N GLN A 76 -3.65 3.98 6.02
CA GLN A 76 -4.81 4.46 6.77
C GLN A 76 -5.73 5.34 5.91
N GLN A 77 -5.14 6.27 5.14
CA GLN A 77 -5.90 7.15 4.24
C GLN A 77 -6.52 6.33 3.10
N VAL A 78 -5.79 5.35 2.57
CA VAL A 78 -6.30 4.41 1.55
C VAL A 78 -7.47 3.59 2.11
N TRP A 79 -7.37 3.07 3.34
CA TRP A 79 -8.47 2.35 3.98
C TRP A 79 -9.72 3.22 4.14
N LYS A 80 -9.55 4.47 4.58
CA LYS A 80 -10.65 5.43 4.70
C LYS A 80 -11.34 5.68 3.36
N ALA A 81 -10.57 5.77 2.28
CA ALA A 81 -11.12 5.91 0.93
C ALA A 81 -11.91 4.66 0.48
N ILE A 82 -11.34 3.47 0.68
CA ILE A 82 -11.99 2.18 0.31
C ILE A 82 -13.31 1.99 1.06
N THR A 83 -13.34 2.34 2.35
CA THR A 83 -14.49 2.17 3.23
C THR A 83 -15.50 3.32 3.18
N CYS A 84 -15.27 4.34 2.34
CA CYS A 84 -16.11 5.54 2.26
C CYS A 84 -17.59 5.25 1.97
N LYS A 85 -17.87 4.18 1.21
CA LYS A 85 -19.23 3.73 0.88
C LYS A 85 -19.64 2.43 1.59
N ALA A 86 -18.88 2.00 2.59
CA ALA A 86 -19.28 0.84 3.39
C ALA A 86 -20.57 1.18 4.17
N PRO A 87 -21.57 0.29 4.18
CA PRO A 87 -22.74 0.38 5.05
C PRO A 87 -22.37 0.58 6.52
N GLU A 88 -23.24 1.23 7.28
CA GLU A 88 -22.98 1.52 8.70
C GLU A 88 -22.90 0.24 9.53
N GLU A 89 -23.72 -0.74 9.17
CA GLU A 89 -23.81 -2.08 9.74
C GLU A 89 -22.67 -3.03 9.36
N ASP A 90 -21.78 -2.63 8.45
CA ASP A 90 -20.64 -3.47 8.05
C ASP A 90 -19.51 -3.36 9.07
N HIS A 91 -19.12 -4.49 9.64
CA HIS A 91 -18.07 -4.58 10.65
C HIS A 91 -16.92 -5.48 10.17
N TYR A 92 -15.68 -5.06 10.39
CA TYR A 92 -14.52 -5.94 10.23
C TYR A 92 -14.29 -6.70 11.54
N PHE A 93 -14.32 -8.02 11.48
CA PHE A 93 -14.09 -8.90 12.63
C PHE A 93 -12.65 -9.36 12.70
N LYS A 94 -12.04 -9.25 13.87
CA LYS A 94 -10.73 -9.85 14.14
C LYS A 94 -10.91 -11.28 14.67
N PRO A 95 -9.97 -12.20 14.38
CA PRO A 95 -9.95 -13.51 15.00
C PRO A 95 -10.01 -13.39 16.53
N ALA A 96 -10.75 -14.30 17.18
CA ALA A 96 -10.92 -14.25 18.62
C ALA A 96 -9.58 -14.45 19.33
N GLN A 97 -9.24 -13.53 20.24
CA GLN A 97 -8.10 -13.66 21.14
C GLN A 97 -8.61 -13.81 22.56
N ASN A 98 -8.10 -14.79 23.32
CA ASN A 98 -8.51 -15.04 24.71
C ASN A 98 -10.04 -15.09 24.89
N ARG A 99 -10.74 -15.78 23.98
CA ARG A 99 -12.23 -15.91 23.94
C ARG A 99 -12.99 -14.58 23.78
N THR A 100 -12.30 -13.48 23.48
CA THR A 100 -12.90 -12.18 23.18
C THR A 100 -12.95 -11.96 21.67
N ARG A 101 -14.07 -11.43 21.18
CA ARG A 101 -14.24 -11.03 19.78
C ARG A 101 -14.18 -9.52 19.68
N GLU A 102 -13.29 -9.01 18.85
CA GLU A 102 -13.19 -7.59 18.54
C GLU A 102 -13.71 -7.31 17.14
N PHE A 103 -14.42 -6.19 17.00
CA PHE A 103 -14.91 -5.71 15.71
C PHE A 103 -14.85 -4.19 15.64
N THR A 104 -14.92 -3.67 14.43
CA THR A 104 -14.92 -2.22 14.19
C THR A 104 -16.26 -1.57 14.52
N ASP A 105 -16.27 -0.27 14.79
CA ASP A 105 -17.48 0.50 15.07
C ASP A 105 -18.16 0.98 13.77
N GLY A 106 -18.72 0.00 13.04
CA GLY A 106 -19.40 0.19 11.76
C GLY A 106 -18.49 0.58 10.59
N GLN A 107 -19.06 0.63 9.38
CA GLN A 107 -18.40 1.02 8.12
C GLN A 107 -16.97 0.44 7.95
N CYS A 108 -16.77 -0.81 8.34
CA CYS A 108 -15.46 -1.48 8.31
C CYS A 108 -14.33 -0.68 9.01
N GLY A 109 -14.66 0.12 10.03
CA GLY A 109 -13.71 0.96 10.77
C GLY A 109 -13.32 2.25 10.06
N HIS A 110 -14.15 2.78 9.15
CA HIS A 110 -13.91 4.01 8.40
C HIS A 110 -13.45 5.20 9.26
N LYS A 111 -14.07 5.39 10.43
CA LYS A 111 -13.79 6.50 11.36
C LYS A 111 -12.70 6.17 12.40
N GLN A 112 -12.16 4.95 12.38
CA GLN A 112 -11.18 4.52 13.36
C GLN A 112 -9.77 5.02 13.02
N ALA A 113 -8.95 5.19 14.06
CA ALA A 113 -7.58 5.66 13.91
C ALA A 113 -6.65 4.63 13.23
N ASN A 114 -6.98 3.35 13.28
CA ASN A 114 -6.12 2.29 12.74
C ASN A 114 -6.89 1.42 11.75
N VAL A 115 -6.19 0.96 10.71
CA VAL A 115 -6.72 -0.06 9.79
C VAL A 115 -6.92 -1.36 10.57
N PRO A 116 -8.12 -1.98 10.54
CA PRO A 116 -8.43 -3.12 11.41
C PRO A 116 -7.82 -4.45 10.92
N THR A 117 -7.22 -4.45 9.73
CA THR A 117 -6.62 -5.62 9.08
C THR A 117 -5.13 -5.45 8.82
N TYR A 118 -4.43 -6.59 8.69
CA TYR A 118 -3.03 -6.69 8.26
C TYR A 118 -2.88 -7.61 7.03
N LEU A 119 -3.96 -7.86 6.29
CA LEU A 119 -3.89 -8.68 5.06
C LEU A 119 -2.91 -8.08 4.04
N ASP A 120 -2.71 -6.77 4.04
CA ASP A 120 -1.66 -6.11 3.24
C ASP A 120 -0.23 -6.45 3.68
N TYR A 121 -0.02 -7.17 4.79
CA TYR A 121 1.27 -7.72 5.19
C TYR A 121 1.34 -9.25 5.08
N VAL A 122 0.30 -9.89 4.56
CA VAL A 122 0.28 -11.33 4.25
C VAL A 122 0.72 -11.54 2.80
N PRO A 123 1.65 -12.46 2.49
CA PRO A 123 2.03 -12.79 1.13
C PRO A 123 0.81 -13.11 0.25
N GLN A 124 0.76 -12.59 -0.98
CA GLN A 124 -0.42 -12.69 -1.84
C GLN A 124 -0.94 -14.10 -2.04
N HIS A 125 -0.04 -15.08 -2.22
CA HIS A 125 -0.42 -16.48 -2.43
C HIS A 125 -1.10 -17.15 -1.23
N LEU A 126 -1.06 -16.53 -0.04
CA LEU A 126 -1.71 -17.02 1.18
C LEU A 126 -3.00 -16.25 1.53
N ARG A 127 -3.32 -15.18 0.80
CA ARG A 127 -4.53 -14.38 1.01
C ARG A 127 -5.72 -15.01 0.32
#